data_AF-A0A916K1Q8-F1
#
_entry.id   AF-A0A916K1Q8-F1
#
_cell.length_a   1.000
_cell.length_b   1.000
_cell.length_c   1.000
_cell.angle_alpha   90.00
_cell.angle_beta   90.00
_cell.angle_gamma   90.00
#
_symmetry.space_group_name_H-M   'P 1'
#
loop_
_entity.id
_entity.type
_entity.pdbx_description
1 polymer ?
#
loop_
_entity_poly.entity_id
_entity_poly.type
_entity_poly.pdbx_seq_one_letter_code
_entity_poly.pdbx_strand_id
1 'polypeptide(L)'
;MKHSQPLPTARGIRRACSKELYRARKKLGGYIAADLVAKADELYYKKVLLNLPYIVENRSNRKLLADWFDANVCGDIAELWNVEPEALAKAFRDAFGG
;
A
#
# COMPACT_ATOMS: atom_id res chain seq x y z
N MET A 1 17.50 22.18 -11.15
CA MET A 1 16.05 22.22 -11.46
C MET A 1 15.39 21.03 -10.78
N LYS A 2 14.46 21.23 -9.83
CA LYS A 2 13.58 20.14 -9.37
C LYS A 2 12.75 19.74 -10.58
N HIS A 3 13.01 18.57 -11.18
CA HIS A 3 12.19 18.05 -12.25
C HIS A 3 10.76 17.86 -11.71
N SER A 4 9.83 18.69 -12.18
CA SER A 4 8.39 18.53 -11.96
C SER A 4 7.94 17.26 -12.67
N GLN A 5 8.16 16.12 -12.03
CA GLN A 5 7.70 14.85 -12.53
C GLN A 5 6.17 14.88 -12.60
N PRO A 6 5.59 14.40 -13.71
CA PRO A 6 4.14 14.40 -13.88
C PRO A 6 3.46 13.60 -12.77
N LEU A 7 2.23 13.98 -12.45
CA LEU A 7 1.39 13.21 -11.54
C LEU A 7 1.20 11.78 -12.08
N PRO A 8 1.21 10.77 -11.20
CA PRO A 8 0.96 9.40 -11.65
C PRO A 8 -0.47 9.26 -12.16
N THR A 9 -0.64 8.44 -13.20
CA THR A 9 -1.97 8.13 -13.73
C THR A 9 -2.73 7.22 -12.77
N ALA A 10 -4.07 7.26 -12.81
CA ALA A 10 -4.92 6.36 -12.03
C ALA A 10 -4.55 4.88 -12.21
N ARG A 11 -4.25 4.46 -13.45
CA ARG A 11 -3.78 3.10 -13.76
C ARG A 11 -2.42 2.80 -13.14
N GLY A 12 -1.50 3.77 -13.16
CA GLY A 12 -0.18 3.64 -12.54
C GLY A 12 -0.27 3.45 -11.04
N ILE A 13 -1.10 4.25 -10.37
CA ILE A 13 -1.35 4.15 -8.92
C ILE A 13 -1.93 2.78 -8.58
N ARG A 14 -2.98 2.33 -9.30
CA ARG A 14 -3.60 1.01 -9.06
C ARG A 14 -2.57 -0.12 -9.17
N ARG A 15 -1.71 -0.09 -10.21
CA ARG A 15 -0.64 -1.09 -10.38
C ARG A 15 0.39 -1.06 -9.26
N ALA A 16 0.75 0.12 -8.76
CA ALA A 16 1.66 0.26 -7.64
C ALA A 16 1.06 -0.35 -6.36
N CYS A 17 -0.17 0.03 -6.01
CA CYS A 17 -0.90 -0.49 -4.85
C CYS A 17 -0.99 -2.03 -4.87
N SER A 18 -1.45 -2.62 -5.98
CA SER A 18 -1.52 -4.08 -6.11
C SER A 18 -0.17 -4.77 -5.98
N LYS A 19 0.90 -4.17 -6.54
CA LYS A 19 2.25 -4.75 -6.44
C LYS A 19 2.80 -4.69 -5.02
N GLU A 20 2.55 -3.60 -4.30
CA GLU A 20 2.97 -3.42 -2.91
C GLU A 20 2.26 -4.43 -1.99
N LEU A 21 0.93 -4.53 -2.07
CA LEU A 21 0.15 -5.49 -1.28
C LEU A 21 0.46 -6.94 -1.64
N TYR A 22 0.68 -7.25 -2.92
CA TYR A 22 1.14 -8.58 -3.33
C TYR A 22 2.44 -8.98 -2.62
N ARG A 23 3.42 -8.07 -2.54
CA ARG A 23 4.70 -8.35 -1.88
C ARG A 23 4.55 -8.48 -0.37
N ALA A 24 3.75 -7.61 0.26
CA ALA A 24 3.44 -7.70 1.68
C ALA A 24 2.79 -9.05 2.02
N ARG A 25 1.74 -9.43 1.28
CA ARG A 25 1.07 -10.73 1.42
C ARG A 25 2.01 -11.91 1.22
N LYS A 26 2.90 -11.85 0.21
CA LYS A 26 3.88 -12.90 -0.03
C LYS A 26 4.85 -13.07 1.15
N LYS A 27 5.22 -11.98 1.84
CA LYS A 27 6.05 -12.03 3.05
C LYS A 27 5.29 -12.53 4.27
N LEU A 28 4.02 -12.15 4.42
CA LEU A 28 3.16 -12.62 5.49
C LEU A 28 2.96 -14.14 5.45
N GLY A 29 2.90 -14.70 4.25
CA GLY A 29 2.62 -16.11 4.04
C GLY A 29 1.14 -16.44 4.22
N GLY A 30 0.81 -17.72 4.12
CA GLY A 30 -0.57 -18.18 4.21
C GLY A 30 -1.41 -17.94 2.94
N TYR A 31 -2.59 -18.54 2.93
CA TYR A 31 -3.57 -18.37 1.86
C TYR A 31 -4.56 -17.26 2.23
N ILE A 32 -4.77 -16.34 1.29
CA ILE A 32 -5.81 -15.31 1.35
C ILE A 32 -6.64 -15.46 0.10
N ALA A 33 -7.96 -15.55 0.25
CA ALA A 33 -8.88 -15.72 -0.86
C ALA A 33 -8.76 -14.55 -1.87
N ALA A 34 -8.92 -14.86 -3.16
CA ALA A 34 -8.69 -13.90 -4.23
C ALA A 34 -9.64 -12.69 -4.17
N ASP A 35 -10.86 -12.86 -3.67
CA ASP A 35 -11.82 -11.76 -3.49
C ASP A 35 -11.37 -10.80 -2.37
N LEU A 36 -10.81 -11.31 -1.28
CA LEU A 36 -10.24 -10.50 -0.20
C LEU A 36 -9.00 -9.74 -0.65
N VAL A 37 -8.18 -10.34 -1.52
CA VAL A 37 -7.05 -9.64 -2.15
C VAL A 37 -7.55 -8.49 -3.02
N ALA A 38 -8.55 -8.74 -3.87
CA ALA A 38 -9.11 -7.70 -4.75
C ALA A 38 -9.75 -6.54 -3.95
N LYS A 39 -10.46 -6.85 -2.87
CA LYS A 39 -11.05 -5.85 -1.95
C LYS A 39 -9.98 -4.99 -1.28
N ALA A 40 -8.88 -5.60 -0.81
CA ALA A 40 -7.76 -4.88 -0.20
C ALA A 40 -7.05 -3.96 -1.20
N ASP A 41 -6.81 -4.44 -2.42
CA ASP A 41 -6.22 -3.62 -3.50
C ASP A 41 -7.08 -2.40 -3.81
N GLU A 42 -8.40 -2.56 -3.88
CA GLU A 42 -9.33 -1.47 -4.13
C GLU A 42 -9.36 -0.47 -2.96
N LEU A 43 -9.39 -0.97 -1.72
CA LEU A 43 -9.37 -0.14 -0.51
C LEU A 43 -8.10 0.70 -0.44
N TYR A 44 -6.94 0.07 -0.62
CA TYR A 44 -5.65 0.76 -0.59
C TYR A 44 -5.55 1.81 -1.69
N TYR A 45 -5.94 1.45 -2.92
CA TYR A 45 -6.01 2.36 -4.05
C TYR A 45 -6.88 3.60 -3.77
N LYS A 46 -8.08 3.41 -3.21
CA LYS A 46 -8.98 4.52 -2.84
C LYS A 46 -8.35 5.44 -1.80
N LYS A 47 -7.74 4.89 -0.74
CA LYS A 47 -7.07 5.70 0.29
C LYS A 47 -5.90 6.50 -0.27
N VAL A 48 -5.12 5.90 -1.18
CA VAL A 48 -4.02 6.60 -1.88
C VAL A 48 -4.56 7.76 -2.74
N LEU A 49 -5.65 7.56 -3.48
CA LEU A 49 -6.27 8.63 -4.27
C LEU A 49 -6.80 9.77 -3.41
N LEU A 50 -7.46 9.47 -2.30
CA LEU A 50 -7.98 10.47 -1.36
C LEU A 50 -6.85 11.31 -0.73
N ASN A 51 -5.64 10.76 -0.64
CA ASN A 51 -4.47 11.41 -0.06
C ASN A 51 -3.39 11.73 -1.10
N LEU A 52 -3.77 11.80 -2.39
CA LEU A 52 -2.80 11.89 -3.50
C LEU A 52 -1.79 13.04 -3.36
N PRO A 53 -2.15 14.26 -2.91
CA PRO A 53 -1.17 15.33 -2.70
C PRO A 53 -0.03 14.92 -1.75
N TYR A 54 -0.38 14.34 -0.59
CA TYR A 54 0.60 13.87 0.40
C TYR A 54 1.47 12.74 -0.15
N ILE A 55 0.85 11.77 -0.86
CA ILE A 55 1.58 10.63 -1.45
C ILE A 55 2.58 11.10 -2.50
N VAL A 56 2.19 12.06 -3.36
CA VAL A 56 3.06 12.61 -4.41
C VAL A 56 4.19 13.44 -3.81
N GLU A 57 3.90 14.28 -2.81
CA GLU A 57 4.90 15.08 -2.10
C GLU A 57 5.96 14.20 -1.43
N ASN A 58 5.54 13.07 -0.86
CA ASN A 58 6.41 12.16 -0.11
C ASN A 58 6.90 10.94 -0.90
N ARG A 59 6.70 10.88 -2.23
CA ARG A 59 6.98 9.70 -3.06
C ARG A 59 8.39 9.11 -2.94
N SER A 60 9.38 9.94 -2.59
CA SER A 60 10.78 9.53 -2.42
C SER A 60 11.13 9.18 -0.96
N ASN A 61 10.23 9.45 -0.01
CA ASN A 61 10.42 9.17 1.40
C ASN A 61 9.68 7.88 1.77
N ARG A 62 10.38 6.75 1.57
CA ARG A 62 9.81 5.42 1.82
C ARG A 62 9.33 5.22 3.25
N LYS A 63 10.03 5.83 4.22
CA LYS A 63 9.67 5.74 5.63
C LYS A 63 8.31 6.40 5.88
N LEU A 64 8.13 7.64 5.43
CA LEU A 64 6.86 8.36 5.62
C LEU A 64 5.67 7.69 4.95
N LEU A 65 5.87 7.08 3.78
CA LEU A 65 4.79 6.35 3.11
C LEU A 65 4.45 5.03 3.79
N ALA A 66 5.44 4.31 4.32
CA ALA A 66 5.19 3.12 5.13
C ALA A 66 4.51 3.49 6.46
N ASP A 67 4.95 4.54 7.13
CA ASP A 67 4.31 5.06 8.36
C ASP A 67 2.86 5.49 8.06
N TRP A 68 2.62 6.11 6.89
CA TRP A 68 1.27 6.46 6.45
C TRP A 68 0.40 5.23 6.17
N PHE A 69 0.94 4.18 5.55
CA PHE A 69 0.24 2.91 5.36
C PHE A 69 -0.17 2.30 6.70
N ASP A 70 0.77 2.22 7.65
CA ASP A 70 0.54 1.67 8.98
C ASP A 70 -0.62 2.40 9.68
N ALA A 71 -0.62 3.72 9.63
CA ALA A 71 -1.63 4.55 10.30
C ALA A 71 -2.99 4.58 9.60
N ASN A 72 -3.04 4.48 8.26
CA ASN A 72 -4.27 4.79 7.51
C ASN A 72 -4.87 3.58 6.79
N VAL A 73 -4.11 2.51 6.58
CA VAL A 73 -4.51 1.41 5.68
C VAL A 73 -4.38 0.06 6.37
N CYS A 74 -3.33 -0.13 7.17
CA CYS A 74 -2.95 -1.44 7.70
C CYS A 74 -4.08 -2.11 8.49
N GLY A 75 -4.72 -1.38 9.42
CA GLY A 75 -5.82 -1.92 10.24
C GLY A 75 -6.97 -2.51 9.41
N ASP A 76 -7.48 -1.74 8.45
CA ASP A 76 -8.60 -2.16 7.60
C ASP A 76 -8.26 -3.41 6.77
N ILE A 77 -7.03 -3.50 6.25
CA ILE A 77 -6.60 -4.67 5.47
C ILE A 77 -6.34 -5.87 6.40
N ALA A 78 -5.77 -5.63 7.58
CA ALA A 78 -5.51 -6.68 8.56
C ALA A 78 -6.83 -7.34 9.02
N GLU A 79 -7.85 -6.53 9.29
CA GLU A 79 -9.21 -7.01 9.57
C GLU A 79 -9.78 -7.79 8.38
N LEU A 80 -9.71 -7.24 7.17
CA LEU A 80 -10.24 -7.89 5.96
C LEU A 80 -9.58 -9.24 5.67
N TRP A 81 -8.29 -9.37 5.95
CA TRP A 81 -7.52 -10.60 5.74
C TRP A 81 -7.49 -11.51 6.96
N ASN A 82 -8.02 -11.06 8.10
CA ASN A 82 -7.96 -11.74 9.39
C ASN A 82 -6.53 -12.11 9.79
N VAL A 83 -5.65 -11.10 9.82
CA VAL A 83 -4.23 -11.23 10.18
C VAL A 83 -3.84 -10.19 11.22
N GLU A 84 -2.74 -10.42 11.94
CA GLU A 84 -2.23 -9.45 12.92
C GLU A 84 -1.77 -8.15 12.24
N PRO A 85 -2.26 -6.96 12.68
CA PRO A 85 -1.87 -5.69 12.09
C PRO A 85 -0.37 -5.42 12.12
N GLU A 86 0.30 -5.78 13.22
CA GLU A 86 1.76 -5.61 13.34
C GLU A 86 2.53 -6.48 12.34
N ALA A 87 2.05 -7.70 12.09
CA ALA A 87 2.64 -8.60 11.11
C ALA A 87 2.47 -8.05 9.69
N LEU A 88 1.30 -7.51 9.36
CA LEU A 88 1.04 -6.87 8.07
C LEU A 88 1.89 -5.61 7.88
N ALA A 89 1.93 -4.71 8.87
CA ALA A 89 2.75 -3.49 8.86
C ALA A 89 4.23 -3.82 8.62
N LYS A 90 4.76 -4.80 9.37
CA LYS A 90 6.13 -5.28 9.20
C LYS A 90 6.36 -5.86 7.80
N ALA A 91 5.47 -6.73 7.33
CA ALA A 91 5.59 -7.35 6.01
C ALA A 91 5.53 -6.31 4.87
N PHE A 92 4.67 -5.30 5.00
CA PHE A 92 4.58 -4.19 4.06
C PHE A 92 5.88 -3.38 4.04
N ARG A 93 6.35 -2.92 5.21
CA ARG A 93 7.58 -2.12 5.34
C ARG A 93 8.80 -2.85 4.79
N ASP A 94 8.93 -4.14 5.07
CA ASP A 94 10.03 -4.98 4.58
C ASP A 94 10.00 -5.19 3.06
N ALA A 95 8.85 -4.98 2.40
CA ALA A 95 8.67 -5.13 0.95
C ALA A 95 8.56 -3.79 0.20
N PHE A 96 8.38 -2.69 0.91
CA PHE A 96 8.06 -1.40 0.33
C PHE A 96 9.29 -0.76 -0.32
N GLY A 97 9.17 -0.45 -1.62
CA GLY A 97 10.24 0.18 -2.38
C GLY A 97 11.26 -0.74 -3.05
N GLY A 98 11.04 -2.07 -3.06
CA GLY A 98 11.92 -3.02 -3.76
C GLY A 98 12.53 -4.04 -2.84
#